data_AF-C5KK10-F1
#
_entry.id   AF-C5KK10-F1
#
_cell.length_a   1.000
_cell.length_b   1.000
_cell.length_c   1.000
_cell.angle_alpha   90.00
_cell.angle_beta   90.00
_cell.angle_gamma   90.00
#
_symmetry.space_group_name_H-M   'P 1'
#
loop_
_entity.id
_entity.type
_entity.pdbx_description
1 polymer ?
#
loop_
_entity_poly.entity_id
_entity_poly.type
_entity_poly.pdbx_seq_one_letter_code
_entity_poly.pdbx_strand_id
1 'polypeptide(L)'
;MSTMPWVESMDALGGTIALMKAHSTKVYEYCAREAAQIFGGNAYTRSGLGEVVERLYRDVRALAIPGGSEEILLDLGIRQADRQYKKAMSKL
;
A
#
# COMPACT_ATOMS: atom_id res chain seq x y z
N MET A 1 -15.30 -15.45 8.08
CA MET A 1 -16.73 -15.12 7.89
C MET A 1 -16.87 -13.60 8.06
N SER A 2 -17.46 -12.89 7.10
CA SER A 2 -17.68 -11.45 7.23
C SER A 2 -18.77 -11.19 8.26
N THR A 3 -18.51 -10.31 9.23
CA THR A 3 -19.47 -9.92 10.28
C THR A 3 -20.37 -8.76 9.84
N MET A 4 -20.14 -8.19 8.66
CA MET A 4 -20.91 -7.06 8.13
C MET A 4 -21.34 -7.28 6.67
N PRO A 5 -22.48 -6.70 6.23
CA PRO A 5 -22.90 -6.69 4.83
C PRO A 5 -21.86 -6.03 3.92
N TRP A 6 -21.77 -6.48 2.67
CA TRP A 6 -20.73 -6.03 1.73
C TRP A 6 -20.74 -4.51 1.50
N VAL A 7 -21.91 -3.92 1.31
CA VAL A 7 -22.05 -2.48 1.05
C VAL A 7 -21.58 -1.66 2.26
N GLU A 8 -21.98 -2.09 3.46
CA GLU A 8 -21.58 -1.44 4.71
C GLU A 8 -20.07 -1.56 4.94
N SER A 9 -19.49 -2.73 4.63
CA SER A 9 -18.04 -2.95 4.69
C SER A 9 -17.28 -2.00 3.79
N MET A 10 -17.76 -1.83 2.57
CA MET A 10 -17.07 -1.01 1.57
C MET A 10 -17.15 0.47 1.92
N ASP A 11 -18.29 0.93 2.42
CA ASP A 11 -18.46 2.32 2.88
C ASP A 11 -17.62 2.60 4.14
N ALA A 12 -17.52 1.65 5.08
CA ALA A 12 -16.82 1.86 6.35
C ALA A 12 -15.29 1.67 6.25
N LEU A 13 -14.82 0.68 5.48
CA LEU A 13 -13.42 0.23 5.51
C LEU A 13 -12.68 0.40 4.19
N GLY A 14 -13.37 0.47 3.05
CA GLY A 14 -12.76 0.43 1.72
C GLY A 14 -11.66 1.48 1.52
N GLY A 15 -11.97 2.74 1.82
CA GLY A 15 -11.05 3.87 1.64
C GLY A 15 -9.85 3.80 2.57
N THR A 16 -10.07 3.46 3.84
CA THR A 16 -9.00 3.32 4.83
C THR A 16 -8.06 2.16 4.47
N ILE A 17 -8.60 1.03 4.00
CA ILE A 17 -7.79 -0.12 3.55
C ILE A 17 -6.98 0.25 2.30
N ALA A 18 -7.57 0.99 1.36
CA ALA A 18 -6.87 1.46 0.17
C ALA A 18 -5.67 2.34 0.55
N LEU A 19 -5.88 3.32 1.43
CA LEU A 19 -4.82 4.20 1.94
C LEU A 19 -3.75 3.41 2.71
N MET A 20 -4.16 2.47 3.57
CA MET A 20 -3.25 1.62 4.34
C MET A 20 -2.36 0.80 3.40
N LYS A 21 -2.93 0.13 2.40
CA LYS A 21 -2.14 -0.65 1.44
C LYS A 21 -1.12 0.23 0.71
N ALA A 22 -1.57 1.36 0.16
CA ALA A 22 -0.69 2.28 -0.57
C ALA A 22 0.43 2.83 0.32
N HIS A 23 0.14 3.09 1.60
CA HIS A 23 1.16 3.52 2.56
C HIS A 23 2.17 2.40 2.86
N SER A 24 1.70 1.19 3.12
CA SER A 24 2.55 0.03 3.41
C SER A 24 3.53 -0.28 2.27
N THR A 25 3.10 -0.16 1.02
CA THR A 25 3.97 -0.44 -0.14
C THR A 25 4.99 0.66 -0.37
N LYS A 26 4.66 1.93 -0.09
CA LYS A 26 5.62 3.04 -0.08
C LYS A 26 6.68 2.90 1.01
N VAL A 27 6.26 2.50 2.22
CA VAL A 27 7.20 2.21 3.32
C VAL A 27 8.10 1.03 2.95
N TYR A 28 7.55 0.01 2.31
CA TYR A 28 8.33 -1.12 1.84
C TYR A 28 9.38 -0.74 0.78
N GLU A 29 9.01 0.09 -0.21
CA GLU A 29 9.95 0.64 -1.19
C GLU A 29 11.07 1.43 -0.51
N TYR A 30 10.71 2.32 0.42
CA TYR A 30 11.68 3.09 1.19
C TYR A 30 12.67 2.17 1.90
N CYS A 31 12.18 1.20 2.69
CA CYS A 31 13.04 0.28 3.41
C CYS A 31 13.93 -0.57 2.49
N ALA A 32 13.40 -1.06 1.37
CA ALA A 32 14.16 -1.83 0.39
C ALA A 32 15.26 -0.99 -0.27
N ARG A 33 14.98 0.27 -0.58
CA ARG A 33 15.94 1.22 -1.15
C ARG A 33 17.05 1.57 -0.16
N GLU A 34 16.70 1.88 1.10
CA GLU A 34 17.70 2.19 2.12
C GLU A 34 18.57 0.97 2.45
N ALA A 35 17.98 -0.23 2.49
CA ALA A 35 18.74 -1.47 2.62
C ALA A 35 19.72 -1.67 1.45
N ALA A 36 19.30 -1.37 0.22
CA ALA A 36 20.19 -1.43 -0.94
C ALA A 36 21.36 -0.45 -0.83
N GLN A 37 21.11 0.76 -0.33
CA GLN A 37 22.16 1.76 -0.12
C GLN A 37 23.18 1.31 0.93
N ILE A 38 22.73 0.69 2.03
CA ILE A 38 23.62 0.17 3.09
C ILE A 38 24.50 -0.97 2.57
N PHE A 39 23.94 -1.88 1.78
CA PHE A 39 24.66 -3.04 1.23
C PHE A 39 25.53 -2.69 0.01
N GLY A 40 25.35 -1.51 -0.58
CA GLY A 40 26.09 -1.05 -1.75
C GLY A 40 25.95 -2.02 -2.94
N GLY A 41 27.07 -2.32 -3.61
CA GLY A 41 27.07 -3.21 -4.77
C GLY A 41 26.54 -4.63 -4.49
N ASN A 42 26.66 -5.10 -3.24
CA ASN A 42 26.17 -6.43 -2.87
C ASN A 42 24.64 -6.52 -2.93
N ALA A 43 23.92 -5.40 -2.83
CA ALA A 43 22.46 -5.35 -2.91
C ALA A 43 21.90 -5.84 -4.27
N TYR A 44 22.73 -5.91 -5.31
CA TYR A 44 22.36 -6.42 -6.63
C TYR A 44 22.65 -7.92 -6.80
N THR A 45 23.36 -8.54 -5.85
CA THR A 45 23.76 -9.93 -5.97
C THR A 45 22.63 -10.85 -5.51
N ARG A 46 22.20 -11.76 -6.40
CA ARG A 46 21.16 -12.77 -6.13
C ARG A 46 21.61 -13.92 -5.21
N SER A 47 22.82 -13.84 -4.66
CA SER A 47 23.42 -14.84 -3.80
C SER A 47 24.31 -14.16 -2.75
N GLY A 48 24.68 -14.90 -1.71
CA GLY A 48 25.52 -14.38 -0.63
C GLY A 48 24.77 -13.38 0.25
N LEU A 49 25.50 -12.43 0.85
CA LEU A 49 24.94 -11.54 1.88
C LEU A 49 23.83 -10.60 1.37
N GLY A 50 23.83 -10.27 0.08
CA GLY A 50 22.87 -9.33 -0.52
C GLY A 50 21.60 -9.96 -1.10
N GLU A 51 21.49 -11.30 -1.10
CA GLU A 51 20.37 -12.02 -1.73
C GLU A 51 19.00 -11.54 -1.23
N VAL A 52 18.88 -11.33 0.08
CA VAL A 52 17.63 -10.90 0.70
C VAL A 52 17.27 -9.48 0.23
N VAL A 53 18.23 -8.57 0.19
CA VAL A 53 18.01 -7.17 -0.23
C VAL A 53 17.62 -7.11 -1.71
N GLU A 54 18.31 -7.87 -2.57
CA GLU A 54 17.99 -7.98 -4.00
C GLU A 54 16.55 -8.46 -4.22
N ARG A 55 16.14 -9.49 -3.48
CA ARG A 55 14.79 -10.05 -3.56
C ARG A 55 13.75 -9.03 -3.10
N LEU A 56 13.95 -8.43 -1.93
CA LEU A 56 13.02 -7.43 -1.39
C LEU A 56 12.83 -6.26 -2.38
N TYR A 57 13.91 -5.80 -3.00
CA TYR A 57 13.86 -4.71 -3.98
C TYR A 57 13.04 -5.08 -5.23
N ARG A 58 13.11 -6.34 -5.69
CA ARG A 58 12.26 -6.83 -6.79
C ARG A 58 10.79 -6.97 -6.39
N ASP A 59 10.53 -7.38 -5.15
CA ASP A 59 9.18 -7.64 -4.66
C ASP A 59 8.36 -6.34 -4.45
N VAL A 60 9.02 -5.17 -4.36
CA VAL A 60 8.33 -3.87 -4.20
C VAL A 60 7.19 -3.69 -5.20
N ARG A 61 7.46 -3.92 -6.49
CA ARG A 61 6.45 -3.76 -7.55
C ARG A 61 5.41 -4.89 -7.55
N ALA A 62 5.82 -6.09 -7.15
CA ALA A 62 4.92 -7.22 -7.01
C ALA A 62 3.88 -7.01 -5.90
N LEU A 63 4.18 -6.20 -4.88
CA LEU A 63 3.25 -5.86 -3.80
C LEU A 63 2.49 -4.54 -4.06
N ALA A 64 3.13 -3.56 -4.70
CA ALA A 64 2.54 -2.23 -4.91
C ALA A 64 1.42 -2.19 -5.96
N ILE A 65 1.44 -3.07 -6.96
CA ILE A 65 0.55 -2.99 -8.13
C ILE A 65 -0.71 -3.87 -8.03
N PRO A 66 -0.62 -5.17 -7.68
CA PRO A 66 -1.76 -6.06 -7.74
C PRO A 66 -2.88 -5.65 -6.79
N GLY A 67 -4.13 -5.62 -7.27
CA GLY A 67 -5.27 -5.14 -6.47
C GLY A 67 -5.31 -3.62 -6.31
N GLY A 68 -4.71 -2.87 -7.23
CA GLY A 68 -4.71 -1.41 -7.30
C GLY A 68 -3.32 -0.82 -7.05
N SER A 69 -2.85 0.02 -7.97
CA SER A 69 -1.60 0.77 -7.80
C SER A 69 -1.75 1.88 -6.75
N GLU A 70 -0.63 2.34 -6.20
CA GLU A 70 -0.59 3.29 -5.09
C GLU A 70 -1.38 4.57 -5.39
N GLU A 71 -1.20 5.14 -6.58
CA GLU A 71 -1.88 6.35 -7.03
C GLU A 71 -3.40 6.16 -7.13
N ILE A 72 -3.86 4.99 -7.58
CA ILE A 72 -5.28 4.67 -7.71
C ILE A 72 -5.92 4.47 -6.33
N LEU A 73 -5.21 3.80 -5.42
CA LEU A 73 -5.69 3.57 -4.06
C LEU A 73 -5.72 4.85 -3.22
N LEU A 74 -4.76 5.75 -3.44
CA LEU A 74 -4.75 7.08 -2.82
C LEU A 74 -5.93 7.93 -3.29
N ASP A 75 -6.20 7.98 -4.60
CA ASP A 75 -7.38 8.66 -5.16
C ASP A 75 -8.69 8.05 -4.63
N LEU A 76 -8.81 6.72 -4.61
CA LEU A 76 -9.96 6.03 -4.04
C LEU A 76 -10.20 6.41 -2.58
N GLY A 77 -9.15 6.39 -1.76
CA GLY A 77 -9.21 6.74 -0.35
C GLY A 77 -9.74 8.15 -0.11
N ILE A 78 -9.21 9.14 -0.85
CA ILE A 78 -9.63 10.54 -0.74
C ILE A 78 -11.08 10.71 -1.20
N ARG A 79 -11.47 10.11 -2.34
CA ARG A 79 -12.83 10.20 -2.86
C ARG A 79 -13.87 9.58 -1.93
N GLN A 80 -13.54 8.47 -1.28
CA GLN A 80 -14.42 7.87 -0.29
C GLN A 80 -14.52 8.73 0.97
N ALA A 81 -13.40 9.30 1.45
CA ALA A 81 -13.41 10.20 2.59
C ALA A 81 -14.28 11.45 2.34
N ASP A 82 -14.13 12.11 1.18
CA ASP A 82 -14.95 13.26 0.79
C ASP A 82 -16.44 12.92 0.70
N ARG A 83 -16.77 11.76 0.11
CA ARG A 83 -18.17 11.28 0.05
C ARG A 83 -18.76 11.08 1.45
N GLN A 84 -18.01 10.48 2.37
CA GLN A 84 -18.46 10.25 3.74
C GLN A 84 -18.61 11.57 4.51
N TYR A 85 -17.67 12.49 4.34
CA TYR A 85 -17.75 13.83 4.91
C TYR A 85 -19.02 14.57 4.47
N LYS A 86 -19.34 14.57 3.16
CA LYS A 86 -20.56 15.18 2.62
C LYS A 86 -21.83 14.54 3.19
N LYS A 87 -21.87 13.20 3.31
CA LYS A 87 -23.00 12.46 3.94
C LYS A 87 -23.18 12.81 5.43
N ALA A 88 -22.09 13.06 6.15
CA ALA A 88 -22.15 13.46 7.56
C ALA A 88 -22.64 14.91 7.70
N MET A 89 -22.13 15.81 6.86
CA MET A 89 -22.53 17.22 6.84
C MET A 89 -23.99 17.42 6.46
N SER A 90 -24.56 16.62 5.56
CA SER A 90 -25.98 16.72 5.20
C SER A 90 -26.95 16.27 6.30
N LYS A 91 -26.45 15.66 7.37
CA LYS A 91 -27.24 15.19 8.51
C LYS A 91 -27.18 16.14 9.72
N LEU A 92 -26.30 17.13 9.67
CA LEU A 92 -26.22 18.26 10.62
C LEU A 92 -27.18 19.35 10.18
#